data_AF-A0A7R9ZDB6-F1
#
_entry.id   AF-A0A7R9ZDB6-F1
#
_cell.length_a   1.000
_cell.length_b   1.000
_cell.length_c   1.000
_cell.angle_alpha   90.00
_cell.angle_beta   90.00
_cell.angle_gamma   90.00
#
_symmetry.space_group_name_H-M   'P 1'
#
loop_
_entity.id
_entity.type
_entity.pdbx_description
1 polymer ?
#
loop_
_entity_poly.entity_id
_entity_poly.type
_entity_poly.pdbx_seq_one_letter_code
_entity_poly.pdbx_strand_id
1 'polypeptide(L)'
;SGFLGLMKILFHPTMVREKVADLRTVLPPNTACLMYRNKFYCLNEGNLPFECRILEDGQLEPVEYETFGGILDFPVSAHPRIDHNGDLLFHSYTSNTEIVQEQGNMKVGRFSSETETVESYFVPTTEKHISFAHNLLFT
;
A
#
# COMPACT_ATOMS: atom_id res chain seq x y z
N SER A 1 6.60 21.65 32.37
CA SER A 1 5.59 21.71 31.29
C SER A 1 5.71 20.48 30.42
N GLY A 2 4.88 19.45 30.62
CA GLY A 2 5.11 18.16 29.94
C GLY A 2 4.11 17.06 30.28
N PHE A 3 2.81 17.36 30.32
CA PHE A 3 1.79 16.32 30.54
C PHE A 3 0.72 16.26 29.44
N LEU A 4 0.48 17.35 28.69
CA LEU A 4 -0.51 17.35 27.59
C LEU A 4 -0.02 16.77 26.26
N GLY A 5 1.30 16.64 26.06
CA GLY A 5 1.86 16.10 24.81
C GLY A 5 1.68 14.59 24.67
N LEU A 6 1.68 13.85 25.78
CA LEU A 6 1.59 12.38 25.79
C LEU A 6 0.16 11.85 25.59
N MET A 7 -0.88 12.64 25.91
CA MET A 7 -2.27 12.24 25.68
C MET A 7 -2.71 12.31 24.22
N LYS A 8 -2.02 13.10 23.37
CA LYS A 8 -2.35 13.16 21.92
C LYS A 8 -1.94 11.90 21.16
N ILE A 9 -1.02 11.10 21.70
CA ILE A 9 -0.52 9.88 21.05
C ILE A 9 -1.43 8.67 21.35
N LEU A 10 -2.24 8.73 22.40
CA LEU A 10 -3.12 7.61 22.80
C LEU A 10 -4.47 7.59 22.07
N PHE A 11 -4.89 8.66 21.39
CA PHE A 11 -6.19 8.74 20.72
C PHE A 11 -6.16 8.61 19.20
N HIS A 12 -5.01 8.29 18.59
CA HIS A 12 -4.89 8.19 17.13
C HIS A 12 -4.75 6.79 16.49
N PRO A 13 -4.52 5.67 17.20
CA PRO A 13 -4.52 4.37 16.51
C PRO A 13 -5.94 3.77 16.32
N THR A 14 -6.94 4.23 17.08
CA THR A 14 -8.30 3.66 17.02
C THR A 14 -9.20 4.35 15.99
N MET A 15 -9.08 5.66 15.77
CA MET A 15 -9.94 6.35 14.79
C MET A 15 -9.48 6.22 13.33
N VAL A 16 -8.19 5.93 13.08
CA VAL A 16 -7.72 5.65 11.71
C VAL A 16 -8.16 4.26 11.24
N ARG A 17 -8.41 3.34 12.18
CA ARG A 17 -8.78 1.96 11.90
C ARG A 17 -10.24 1.78 11.47
N GLU A 18 -11.12 2.76 11.74
CA GLU A 18 -12.56 2.69 11.44
C GLU A 18 -12.96 3.21 10.05
N LYS A 19 -12.10 3.98 9.35
CA LYS A 19 -12.44 4.56 8.03
C LYS A 19 -11.72 3.92 6.84
N VAL A 20 -10.76 3.03 7.08
CA VAL A 20 -10.14 2.24 6.01
C VAL A 20 -11.03 1.01 5.81
N ALA A 21 -11.90 1.06 4.79
CA ALA A 21 -12.62 -0.12 4.31
C ALA A 21 -11.63 -1.28 4.22
N ASP A 22 -12.00 -2.47 4.70
CA ASP A 22 -11.12 -3.63 4.83
C ASP A 22 -10.35 -3.90 3.52
N LEU A 23 -9.13 -3.35 3.41
CA LEU A 23 -8.27 -3.39 2.22
C LEU A 23 -7.85 -4.82 1.87
N ARG A 24 -8.20 -5.77 2.75
CA ARG A 24 -7.99 -7.20 2.58
C ARG A 24 -9.00 -7.82 1.64
N THR A 25 -10.07 -7.16 1.17
CA THR A 25 -11.02 -7.84 0.25
C THR A 25 -11.80 -6.90 -0.68
N VAL A 26 -11.24 -5.77 -1.12
CA VAL A 26 -12.01 -4.83 -1.95
C VAL A 26 -12.31 -5.42 -3.34
N LEU A 27 -11.33 -6.09 -3.96
CA LEU A 27 -11.44 -6.67 -5.31
C LEU A 27 -10.63 -7.97 -5.48
N PRO A 28 -10.88 -8.82 -6.48
CA PRO A 28 -10.03 -9.98 -6.73
C PRO A 28 -8.60 -9.56 -7.17
N PRO A 29 -7.53 -10.20 -6.65
CA PRO A 29 -6.14 -9.90 -7.01
C PRO A 29 -5.78 -10.47 -8.40
N ASN A 30 -6.23 -9.82 -9.46
CA ASN A 30 -6.21 -10.36 -10.83
C ASN A 30 -5.53 -9.46 -11.87
N THR A 31 -4.85 -8.38 -11.46
CA THR A 31 -4.32 -7.37 -12.40
C THR A 31 -2.89 -7.66 -12.82
N ALA A 32 -2.02 -8.04 -11.87
CA ALA A 32 -0.61 -8.34 -12.14
C ALA A 32 -0.06 -9.34 -11.12
N CYS A 33 1.14 -9.85 -11.39
CA CYS A 33 1.89 -10.71 -10.46
C CYS A 33 3.29 -10.13 -10.21
N LEU A 34 3.84 -10.34 -9.01
CA LEU A 34 5.16 -9.88 -8.62
C LEU A 34 5.90 -10.97 -7.84
N MET A 35 7.15 -11.23 -8.19
CA MET A 35 8.08 -11.98 -7.34
C MET A 35 8.92 -10.98 -6.55
N TYR A 36 8.84 -11.00 -5.23
CA TYR A 36 9.60 -10.09 -4.36
C TYR A 36 9.95 -10.75 -3.03
N ARG A 37 11.22 -10.65 -2.61
CA ARG A 37 11.76 -11.29 -1.38
C ARG A 37 11.37 -12.77 -1.23
N ASN A 38 11.48 -13.53 -2.33
CA ASN A 38 11.16 -14.97 -2.39
C ASN A 38 9.68 -15.31 -2.11
N LYS A 39 8.78 -14.34 -2.28
CA LYS A 39 7.33 -14.50 -2.21
C LYS A 39 6.69 -14.12 -3.55
N PHE A 40 5.62 -14.81 -3.90
CA PHE A 40 4.83 -14.55 -5.10
C PHE A 40 3.54 -13.82 -4.72
N TYR A 41 3.31 -12.66 -5.32
CA TYR A 41 2.16 -11.81 -5.04
C TYR A 41 1.26 -11.67 -6.24
N CYS A 42 -0.04 -11.78 -6.00
CA CYS A 42 -1.10 -11.36 -6.91
C CYS A 42 -1.57 -9.96 -6.53
N LEU A 43 -1.64 -9.05 -7.49
CA LEU A 43 -1.86 -7.62 -7.24
C LEU A 43 -3.21 -7.15 -7.82
N ASN A 44 -3.83 -6.21 -7.09
CA ASN A 44 -4.95 -5.39 -7.55
C ASN A 44 -4.83 -3.99 -6.95
N GLU A 45 -5.17 -2.97 -7.73
CA GLU A 45 -4.95 -1.57 -7.39
C GLU A 45 -5.68 -1.08 -6.12
N GLY A 46 -6.75 -1.77 -5.72
CA GLY A 46 -7.54 -1.44 -4.54
C GLY A 46 -7.17 -2.19 -3.26
N ASN A 47 -6.21 -3.13 -3.32
CA ASN A 47 -5.87 -4.00 -2.21
C ASN A 47 -4.41 -3.90 -1.78
N LEU A 48 -4.13 -4.47 -0.63
CA LEU A 48 -2.77 -4.90 -0.29
C LEU A 48 -2.30 -6.02 -1.26
N PRO A 49 -0.99 -6.22 -1.45
CA PRO A 49 -0.47 -7.36 -2.20
C PRO A 49 -0.96 -8.68 -1.58
N PHE A 50 -1.49 -9.59 -2.39
CA PHE A 50 -1.97 -10.89 -1.90
C PHE A 50 -0.93 -11.98 -2.16
N GLU A 51 -0.34 -12.53 -1.11
CA GLU A 51 0.66 -13.59 -1.20
C GLU A 51 0.00 -14.92 -1.60
N CYS A 52 0.60 -15.59 -2.58
CA CYS A 52 0.30 -16.97 -2.95
C CYS A 52 1.59 -17.79 -2.92
N ARG A 53 1.49 -19.03 -2.46
CA ARG A 53 2.57 -20.02 -2.55
C ARG A 53 2.42 -20.79 -3.85
N ILE A 54 3.49 -20.91 -4.61
CA ILE A 54 3.55 -21.78 -5.79
C ILE A 54 3.90 -23.19 -5.31
N LEU A 55 2.99 -24.15 -5.50
CA LEU A 55 3.19 -25.55 -5.16
C LEU A 55 4.07 -26.25 -6.21
N GLU A 56 4.62 -27.42 -5.87
CA GLU A 56 5.51 -28.19 -6.75
C GLU A 56 4.84 -28.59 -8.08
N ASP A 57 3.51 -28.75 -8.08
CA ASP A 57 2.70 -29.07 -9.26
C ASP A 57 2.29 -27.81 -10.06
N GLY A 58 2.76 -26.63 -9.66
CA GLY A 58 2.47 -25.35 -10.30
C GLY A 58 1.15 -24.70 -9.88
N GLN A 59 0.39 -25.30 -8.96
CA GLN A 59 -0.81 -24.67 -8.42
C GLN A 59 -0.47 -23.51 -7.48
N LEU A 60 -1.39 -22.55 -7.36
CA LEU A 60 -1.27 -21.44 -6.42
C LEU A 60 -2.13 -21.71 -5.18
N GLU A 61 -1.49 -21.69 -4.01
CA GLU A 61 -2.15 -21.76 -2.72
C GLU A 61 -2.22 -20.34 -2.10
N PRO A 62 -3.41 -19.82 -1.75
CA PRO A 62 -3.54 -18.51 -1.11
C PRO A 62 -2.90 -18.52 0.29
N VAL A 63 -2.15 -17.46 0.62
CA VAL A 63 -1.52 -17.31 1.95
C VAL A 63 -2.24 -16.21 2.74
N GLU A 64 -1.90 -14.94 2.51
CA GLU A 64 -2.53 -13.79 3.18
C GLU A 64 -2.21 -12.48 2.45
N TYR A 65 -2.76 -11.37 2.95
CA TYR A 65 -2.39 -10.04 2.48
C TYR A 65 -1.10 -9.57 3.16
N GLU A 66 -0.14 -9.13 2.36
CA GLU A 66 1.12 -8.60 2.85
C GLU A 66 0.90 -7.21 3.46
N THR A 67 1.39 -7.07 4.70
CA THR A 67 1.30 -5.82 5.47
C THR A 67 2.69 -5.30 5.85
N PHE A 68 3.76 -5.99 5.44
CA PHE A 68 5.13 -5.75 5.87
C PHE A 68 5.23 -5.62 7.40
N GLY A 69 4.70 -6.61 8.12
CA GLY A 69 4.67 -6.60 9.59
C GLY A 69 3.68 -5.59 10.19
N GLY A 70 2.62 -5.24 9.47
CA GLY A 70 1.61 -4.27 9.88
C GLY A 70 1.95 -2.80 9.58
N ILE A 71 3.04 -2.54 8.87
CA ILE A 71 3.52 -1.19 8.54
C ILE A 71 2.81 -0.64 7.29
N LEU A 72 2.44 -1.50 6.35
CA LEU A 72 1.67 -1.14 5.16
C LEU A 72 0.18 -1.13 5.47
N ASP A 73 -0.40 0.07 5.46
CA ASP A 73 -1.81 0.33 5.80
C ASP A 73 -2.64 0.88 4.63
N PHE A 74 -2.10 0.86 3.41
CA PHE A 74 -2.74 1.37 2.20
C PHE A 74 -2.46 0.47 0.98
N PRO A 75 -3.33 0.50 -0.05
CA PRO A 75 -3.17 -0.36 -1.23
C PRO A 75 -1.83 -0.20 -1.93
N VAL A 76 -1.43 -1.23 -2.66
CA VAL A 76 -0.27 -1.19 -3.57
C VAL A 76 -0.82 -1.33 -4.98
N SER A 77 -0.47 -0.40 -5.88
CA SER A 77 -0.87 -0.49 -7.28
C SER A 77 -0.41 -1.82 -7.90
N ALA A 78 -1.04 -2.22 -9.00
CA ALA A 78 -0.64 -3.43 -9.71
C ALA A 78 0.71 -3.31 -10.44
N HIS A 79 1.37 -2.15 -10.39
CA HIS A 79 2.60 -1.86 -11.14
C HIS A 79 3.75 -1.35 -10.27
N PRO A 80 4.11 -2.05 -9.17
CA PRO A 80 5.27 -1.67 -8.40
C PRO A 80 6.56 -1.93 -9.21
N ARG A 81 7.66 -1.34 -8.74
CA ARG A 81 9.01 -1.56 -9.29
C ARG A 81 9.95 -1.94 -8.16
N ILE A 82 10.87 -2.84 -8.44
CA ILE A 82 11.98 -3.16 -7.54
C ILE A 82 13.17 -2.34 -8.04
N ASP A 83 13.79 -1.56 -7.16
CA ASP A 83 14.98 -0.78 -7.52
C ASP A 83 16.27 -1.63 -7.45
N HIS A 84 17.41 -1.00 -7.69
CA HIS A 84 18.71 -1.69 -7.65
C HIS A 84 19.15 -2.11 -6.24
N ASN A 85 18.59 -1.50 -5.19
CA ASN A 85 18.84 -1.86 -3.79
C ASN A 85 17.94 -3.01 -3.33
N GLY A 86 16.93 -3.37 -4.11
CA GLY A 86 15.91 -4.34 -3.71
C GLY A 86 14.74 -3.71 -2.95
N ASP A 87 14.62 -2.38 -2.95
CA ASP A 87 13.49 -1.66 -2.38
C ASP A 87 12.28 -1.80 -3.31
N LEU A 88 11.10 -1.94 -2.73
CA LEU A 88 9.85 -1.95 -3.48
C LEU A 88 9.30 -0.53 -3.56
N LEU A 89 9.28 0.03 -4.77
CA LEU A 89 8.68 1.31 -5.10
C LEU A 89 7.26 1.09 -5.61
N PHE A 90 6.31 1.83 -5.06
CA PHE A 90 4.90 1.66 -5.40
C PHE A 90 4.12 2.96 -5.25
N HIS A 91 2.90 2.96 -5.75
CA HIS A 91 1.94 4.04 -5.55
C HIS A 91 0.56 3.46 -5.28
N SER A 92 -0.34 4.34 -4.84
CA SER A 92 -1.77 4.07 -4.68
C SER A 92 -2.54 5.32 -5.04
N TYR A 93 -3.81 5.14 -5.36
CA TYR A 93 -4.73 6.24 -5.64
C TYR A 93 -6.10 5.91 -5.05
N THR A 94 -6.93 6.93 -4.84
CA THR A 94 -8.24 6.74 -4.19
C THR A 94 -9.35 7.54 -4.87
N SER A 95 -10.53 6.92 -4.97
CA SER A 95 -11.75 7.60 -5.38
C SER A 95 -12.55 8.18 -4.21
N ASN A 96 -12.04 8.07 -2.97
CA ASN A 96 -12.68 8.65 -1.80
C ASN A 96 -12.55 10.18 -1.85
N THR A 97 -13.65 10.87 -2.09
CA THR A 97 -13.69 12.33 -2.24
C THR A 97 -13.19 13.08 -1.01
N GLU A 98 -13.42 12.58 0.21
CA GLU A 98 -12.93 13.21 1.44
C GLU A 98 -11.40 13.20 1.48
N ILE A 99 -10.80 12.03 1.26
CA ILE A 99 -9.33 11.86 1.24
C ILE A 99 -8.72 12.69 0.12
N VAL A 100 -9.32 12.68 -1.07
CA VAL A 100 -8.86 13.48 -2.20
C VAL A 100 -8.83 14.97 -1.85
N GLN A 101 -9.86 15.49 -1.18
CA GLN A 101 -9.92 16.90 -0.81
C GLN A 101 -8.99 17.27 0.34
N GLU A 102 -8.69 16.36 1.25
CA GLU A 102 -7.80 16.61 2.38
C GLU A 102 -6.33 16.44 1.99
N GLN A 103 -5.96 15.25 1.50
CA GLN A 103 -4.57 14.80 1.35
C GLN A 103 -4.11 14.74 -0.11
N GLY A 104 -5.04 14.70 -1.05
CA GLY A 104 -4.76 14.48 -2.47
C GLY A 104 -5.13 13.06 -2.90
N ASN A 105 -5.07 12.82 -4.20
CA ASN A 105 -5.51 11.55 -4.76
C ASN A 105 -4.44 10.46 -4.67
N MET A 106 -3.18 10.79 -4.96
CA MET A 106 -2.11 9.81 -5.10
C MET A 106 -1.19 9.79 -3.88
N LYS A 107 -0.84 8.59 -3.44
CA LYS A 107 0.20 8.35 -2.42
C LYS A 107 1.29 7.49 -3.04
N VAL A 108 2.54 7.94 -2.93
CA VAL A 108 3.73 7.19 -3.36
C VAL A 108 4.38 6.59 -2.13
N GLY A 109 4.85 5.35 -2.26
CA GLY A 109 5.44 4.57 -1.18
C GLY A 109 6.72 3.86 -1.61
N ARG A 110 7.58 3.62 -0.63
CA ARG A 110 8.78 2.81 -0.72
C ARG A 110 8.82 1.88 0.49
N PHE A 111 8.95 0.58 0.25
CA PHE A 111 9.37 -0.36 1.28
C PHE A 111 10.89 -0.53 1.14
N SER A 112 11.63 -0.13 2.18
CA SER A 112 13.08 -0.31 2.22
C SER A 112 13.44 -1.72 2.65
N SER A 113 14.23 -2.40 1.83
CA SER A 113 14.74 -3.74 2.11
C SER A 113 15.81 -3.76 3.19
N GLU A 114 16.53 -2.64 3.38
CA GLU A 114 17.58 -2.49 4.39
C GLU A 114 17.01 -2.26 5.78
N THR A 115 16.06 -1.34 5.92
CA THR A 115 15.49 -0.95 7.22
C THR A 115 14.20 -1.68 7.57
N GLU A 116 13.61 -2.41 6.61
CA GLU A 116 12.29 -3.04 6.71
C GLU A 116 11.16 -2.05 7.08
N THR A 117 11.27 -0.80 6.63
CA THR A 117 10.27 0.24 6.88
C THR A 117 9.55 0.67 5.60
N VAL A 118 8.30 1.09 5.73
CA VAL A 118 7.57 1.78 4.67
C VAL A 118 7.67 3.29 4.87
N GLU A 119 8.17 3.98 3.86
CA GLU A 119 8.10 5.43 3.73
C GLU A 119 7.05 5.78 2.68
N SER A 120 6.26 6.82 2.92
CA SER A 120 5.26 7.25 1.94
C SER A 120 4.89 8.71 2.09
N TYR A 121 4.40 9.31 1.01
CA TYR A 121 3.90 10.67 1.00
C TYR A 121 2.76 10.82 -0.02
N PHE A 122 1.85 11.75 0.25
CA PHE A 122 0.85 12.16 -0.74
C PHE A 122 1.47 13.10 -1.76
N VAL A 123 1.21 12.86 -3.04
CA VAL A 123 1.68 13.72 -4.13
C VAL A 123 0.94 15.05 -4.06
N PRO A 124 1.65 16.18 -3.87
CA PRO A 124 1.02 17.49 -3.84
C PRO A 124 0.37 17.81 -5.19
N THR A 125 -0.90 18.20 -5.17
CA THR A 125 -1.67 18.57 -6.36
C THR A 125 -2.34 19.92 -6.15
N THR A 126 -2.31 20.78 -7.17
CA THR A 126 -2.97 22.11 -7.14
C THR A 126 -4.47 21.99 -7.32
N GLU A 127 -4.92 21.04 -8.14
CA GLU A 127 -6.33 20.72 -8.37
C GLU A 127 -6.65 19.35 -7.79
N LYS A 128 -7.67 19.28 -6.93
CA LYS A 128 -8.08 18.06 -6.24
C LYS A 128 -9.30 17.46 -6.94
N HIS A 129 -9.04 16.53 -7.84
CA HIS A 129 -10.06 15.74 -8.53
C HIS A 129 -9.71 14.26 -8.47
N ILE A 130 -10.73 13.42 -8.62
CA ILE A 130 -10.52 11.97 -8.77
C ILE A 130 -9.87 11.73 -10.13
N SER A 131 -8.78 10.99 -10.11
CA SER A 131 -8.04 10.52 -11.28
C SER A 131 -7.50 9.11 -11.03
N PHE A 132 -7.39 8.32 -12.10
CA PHE A 132 -6.92 6.95 -12.03
C PHE A 132 -5.50 6.92 -12.57
N ALA A 133 -4.54 6.52 -11.72
CA ALA A 133 -3.14 6.39 -12.11
C ALA A 133 -2.77 4.91 -12.14
N HIS A 134 -2.96 4.29 -13.30
CA HIS A 134 -2.69 2.86 -13.46
C HIS A 134 -1.21 2.51 -13.24
N ASN A 135 -0.31 3.33 -13.80
CA ASN A 135 1.12 3.07 -13.79
C ASN A 135 1.90 4.34 -13.43
N LEU A 136 3.08 4.17 -12.85
CA LEU A 136 4.00 5.25 -12.49
C LEU A 136 5.42 4.89 -12.93
N LEU A 137 6.14 5.88 -13.44
CA LEU A 137 7.56 5.72 -13.77
C LEU A 137 8.41 6.12 -12.56
N PHE A 138 9.34 5.25 -12.20
CA PHE A 138 10.38 5.49 -11.20
C PHE A 138 11.72 5.54 -11.93
N THR A 139 12.59 6.48 -11.56
CA THR A 139 13.87 6.76 -12.23
C THR A 139 15.00 6.79 -11.24
#